data_AF-A0A522FD95-F1
#
_entry.id   AF-A0A522FD95-F1
#
_cell.length_a   1.000
_cell.length_b   1.000
_cell.length_c   1.000
_cell.angle_alpha   90.00
_cell.angle_beta   90.00
_cell.angle_gamma   90.00
#
_symmetry.space_group_name_H-M   'P 1'
#
loop_
_entity.id
_entity.type
_entity.pdbx_description
1 polymer ?
#
loop_
_entity_poly.entity_id
_entity_poly.type
_entity_poly.pdbx_seq_one_letter_code
_entity_poly.pdbx_strand_id
1 'polypeptide(L)' 'MIDKRYPLNKTAEALWYLEEGAACGKVVITV' A
#
# COMPACT_ATOMS: atom_id res chain seq x y z
N MET A 1 -0.05 12.90 3.53
CA MET A 1 0.96 11.97 4.10
C MET A 1 0.97 10.69 3.28
N ILE A 2 2.16 10.15 2.96
CA ILE A 2 2.28 8.80 2.41
C ILE A 2 2.42 7.87 3.59
N ASP A 3 1.54 6.88 3.67
CA ASP A 3 1.51 5.92 4.77
C ASP A 3 2.55 4.83 4.54
N LYS A 4 2.57 4.25 3.34
CA LYS A 4 3.48 3.15 2.97
C LYS A 4 3.77 3.10 1.48
N ARG A 5 4.94 2.57 1.12
CA ARG A 5 5.34 2.33 -0.27
C ARG A 5 5.55 0.84 -0.51
N TYR A 6 5.08 0.38 -1.66
CA TYR A 6 5.23 -1.00 -2.10
C TYR A 6 5.85 -1.04 -3.50
N PRO A 7 6.81 -1.93 -3.76
CA PRO A 7 7.26 -2.21 -5.12
C PRO A 7 6.15 -2.93 -5.91
N LEU A 8 6.18 -2.87 -7.24
CA LEU A 8 5.12 -3.38 -8.11
C LEU A 8 4.83 -4.88 -7.89
N ASN A 9 5.87 -5.68 -7.63
CA ASN A 9 5.75 -7.10 -7.32
C ASN A 9 5.05 -7.40 -5.98
N LYS A 10 4.77 -6.36 -5.16
CA LYS A 10 4.09 -6.43 -3.88
C LYS A 10 2.72 -5.75 -3.89
N THR A 11 2.13 -5.56 -5.07
CA THR A 11 0.79 -4.97 -5.23
C THR A 11 -0.29 -5.70 -4.42
N ALA A 12 -0.23 -7.03 -4.34
CA ALA A 12 -1.19 -7.80 -3.54
C ALA A 12 -1.12 -7.48 -2.04
N GLU A 13 0.07 -7.33 -1.47
CA GLU A 13 0.24 -6.88 -0.08
C GLU A 13 -0.23 -5.44 0.12
N ALA A 14 -0.01 -4.57 -0.86
CA ALA A 14 -0.48 -3.19 -0.81
C ALA A 14 -2.02 -3.13 -0.77
N LEU A 15 -2.69 -3.99 -1.54
CA LEU A 15 -4.15 -4.10 -1.56
C LEU A 15 -4.68 -4.67 -0.25
N TRP A 16 -4.09 -5.76 0.26
CA TRP A 16 -4.48 -6.32 1.55
C TRP A 16 -4.33 -5.27 2.68
N TYR A 17 -3.22 -4.54 2.70
CA TYR A 17 -3.01 -3.47 3.67
C TYR A 17 -4.07 -2.35 3.62
N LEU A 18 -4.66 -2.09 2.44
CA LEU A 18 -5.79 -1.17 2.29
C LEU A 18 -7.10 -1.81 2.79
N GLU A 19 -7.35 -3.07 2.45
CA GLU A 19 -8.59 -3.79 2.80
C GLU A 19 -8.72 -4.04 4.31
N GLU A 20 -7.61 -4.28 5.01
CA GLU A 20 -7.62 -4.41 6.48
C GLU A 20 -7.92 -3.10 7.22
N GLY A 21 -8.05 -1.99 6.49
CA GLY A 21 -8.21 -0.66 7.10
C GLY A 21 -6.96 -0.20 7.85
N ALA A 22 -5.80 -0.84 7.59
CA ALA A 22 -4.54 -0.51 8.24
C ALA A 22 -3.93 0.81 7.71
N ALA A 23 -4.32 1.24 6.50
CA ALA A 23 -3.84 2.47 5.91
C ALA A 23 -4.53 3.71 6.50
N CYS A 24 -3.76 4.61 7.11
CA CYS A 24 -4.23 5.91 7.58
C CYS A 24 -3.87 7.04 6.59
N GLY A 25 -3.63 6.70 5.33
CA GLY A 25 -3.17 7.64 4.31
C GLY A 25 -2.91 7.01 2.94
N LYS A 26 -2.11 7.68 2.12
CA LYS A 26 -1.86 7.25 0.74
C LYS A 26 -0.85 6.09 0.71
N VAL A 27 -1.24 4.96 0.15
CA VAL A 27 -0.33 3.88 -0.25
C VAL A 27 0.14 4.16 -1.68
N VAL A 28 1.45 4.06 -1.93
CA VAL A 28 2.04 4.28 -3.26
C VAL A 28 2.72 3.02 -3.74
N ILE A 29 2.35 2.55 -4.92
CA ILE A 29 3.00 1.44 -5.61
C ILE A 29 3.99 2.02 -6.62
N THR A 30 5.24 1.58 -6.57
CA THR A 30 6.32 2.06 -7.44
C THR A 30 6.87 0.91 -8.27
N VAL A 31 7.30 1.22 -9.50
CA VAL A 31 8.06 0.28 -10.36
C VAL A 31 9.47 0.05 -9.83
#